data_AF-A0A9D6Z2N4-F1
#
_entry.id   AF-A0A9D6Z2N4-F1
#
_cell.length_a   1.000
_cell.length_b   1.000
_cell.length_c   1.000
_cell.angle_alpha   90.00
_cell.angle_beta   90.00
_cell.angle_gamma   90.00
#
_symmetry.space_group_name_H-M   'P 1'
#
loop_
_entity.id
_entity.type
_entity.pdbx_description
1 polymer ?
#
loop_
_entity_poly.entity_id
_entity_poly.type
_entity_poly.pdbx_seq_one_letter_code
_entity_poly.pdbx_strand_id
1 'polypeptide(L)' 'MKKVEIYSTPVCKYCNLAKNFFKKNNVSYTEYDVASDGAKRAEMVEKSGQLGVPVIDVGGDIVVGFDEAVLKHLLEVK' A
#
# COMPACT_ATOMS: atom_id res chain seq x y z
N MET A 1 -9.36 4.94 -14.89
CA MET A 1 -8.25 4.08 -14.43
C MET A 1 -7.74 4.67 -13.12
N LYS A 2 -8.01 4.04 -11.98
CA LYS A 2 -7.45 4.49 -10.70
C LYS A 2 -5.96 4.11 -10.69
N LYS A 3 -5.08 5.07 -10.45
CA LYS A 3 -3.67 4.77 -10.19
C LYS A 3 -3.59 4.20 -8.78
N VAL A 4 -2.94 3.06 -8.65
CA VAL A 4 -2.75 2.41 -7.36
C VAL A 4 -1.29 2.58 -7.00
N GLU A 5 -0.99 3.13 -5.84
CA GLU A 5 0.36 3.33 -5.36
C GLU A 5 0.47 2.65 -4.00
N ILE A 6 1.44 1.75 -3.83
CA ILE A 6 1.69 1.07 -2.57
C ILE A 6 3.00 1.55 -1.99
N TYR A 7 2.92 2.11 -0.79
CA TYR A 7 4.02 2.41 0.09
C TYR A 7 4.32 1.18 0.94
N SER A 8 5.36 0.45 0.55
CA SER A 8 5.78 -0.79 1.17
C SER A 8 7.18 -0.66 1.76
N THR A 9 7.53 -1.59 2.65
CA THR A 9 8.92 -1.82 3.06
C THR A 9 9.34 -3.21 2.60
N PRO A 10 10.59 -3.38 2.12
CA PRO A 10 11.04 -4.62 1.51
C PRO A 10 11.25 -5.73 2.55
N VAL A 11 11.32 -5.34 3.83
CA VAL A 11 11.48 -6.23 4.98
C VAL A 11 10.15 -6.72 5.56
N CYS A 12 8.99 -6.18 5.15
CA CYS A 12 7.71 -6.55 5.74
C CYS A 12 7.00 -7.68 4.97
N LYS A 13 6.67 -8.77 5.68
CA LYS A 13 5.85 -9.87 5.14
C LYS A 13 4.51 -9.39 4.56
N TYR A 14 3.90 -8.37 5.18
CA TYR A 14 2.64 -7.78 4.72
C TYR A 14 2.74 -7.09 3.36
N CYS A 15 3.88 -6.49 3.02
CA CYS A 15 4.08 -5.88 1.70
C CYS A 15 4.13 -6.94 0.59
N ASN A 16 4.71 -8.11 0.90
CA ASN A 16 4.75 -9.22 -0.04
C ASN A 16 3.35 -9.81 -0.30
N LEU A 17 2.49 -9.84 0.73
CA LEU A 17 1.08 -10.21 0.59
C LEU A 17 0.31 -9.22 -0.31
N ALA A 18 0.49 -7.92 -0.08
CA ALA A 18 -0.15 -6.89 -0.91
C ALA A 18 0.28 -6.97 -2.38
N LYS A 19 1.59 -7.10 -2.65
CA LYS A 19 2.11 -7.33 -4.02
C LYS A 19 1.47 -8.54 -4.68
N ASN A 20 1.42 -9.66 -3.96
CA ASN A 20 0.84 -10.88 -4.50
C ASN A 20 -0.66 -10.71 -4.79
N PHE A 21 -1.36 -9.95 -3.94
CA PHE A 21 -2.77 -9.61 -4.15
C PHE A 21 -2.98 -8.78 -5.42
N PHE A 22 -2.22 -7.70 -5.62
CA PHE A 22 -2.33 -6.90 -6.84
C PHE A 22 -1.94 -7.68 -8.09
N LYS A 23 -0.87 -8.48 -8.02
CA LYS A 23 -0.41 -9.33 -9.12
C LYS A 23 -1.45 -10.38 -9.50
N LYS A 24 -2.11 -11.00 -8.51
CA LYS A 24 -3.19 -11.97 -8.73
C LYS A 24 -4.41 -11.31 -9.40
N ASN A 25 -4.69 -10.06 -9.04
CA ASN A 25 -5.82 -9.30 -9.58
C ASN A 25 -5.50 -8.51 -10.86
N ASN A 26 -4.28 -8.63 -11.42
CA ASN A 26 -3.83 -7.88 -12.61
C ASN A 26 -4.02 -6.35 -12.47
N VAL A 27 -3.92 -5.84 -11.25
CA VAL A 27 -4.00 -4.40 -10.98
C VAL A 27 -2.66 -3.76 -11.36
N SER A 28 -2.70 -2.65 -12.09
CA SER A 28 -1.51 -1.82 -12.29
C SER A 28 -1.26 -0.98 -11.05
N TYR A 29 -0.15 -1.23 -10.36
CA TYR A 29 0.25 -0.49 -9.17
C TYR A 29 1.71 -0.02 -9.25
N THR A 30 1.99 1.11 -8.59
CA THR A 30 3.32 1.66 -8.40
C THR A 30 3.77 1.36 -6.98
N GLU A 31 4.91 0.71 -6.82
CA GLU A 31 5.50 0.50 -5.50
C GLU A 31 6.46 1.64 -5.14
N TYR A 32 6.36 2.11 -3.89
CA TYR A 32 7.27 3.04 -3.24
C TYR A 32 7.88 2.38 -2.00
N ASP A 33 9.20 2.30 -1.97
CA ASP A 33 9.94 1.72 -0.84
C ASP A 33 10.19 2.76 0.26
N VAL A 34 9.42 2.69 1.34
CA VAL A 34 9.55 3.62 2.48
C VAL A 34 10.60 3.18 3.48
N ALA A 35 11.25 2.02 3.29
CA ALA A 35 12.34 1.57 4.15
C ALA A 35 13.66 2.22 3.76
N SER A 36 13.88 2.32 2.45
CA SER A 36 15.04 3.00 1.87
C SER A 36 14.86 4.51 1.92
N ASP A 37 13.62 4.99 1.84
CA ASP A 37 13.30 6.42 1.81
C ASP A 37 12.65 6.89 3.13
N GLY A 38 13.49 7.46 3.99
CA GLY A 38 13.06 7.98 5.30
C GLY A 38 12.06 9.13 5.23
N ALA A 39 12.02 9.87 4.12
CA ALA A 39 11.02 10.92 3.91
C ALA A 39 9.63 10.31 3.69
N LYS A 40 9.53 9.26 2.86
CA LYS A 40 8.28 8.50 2.71
C LYS A 40 7.85 7.79 3.98
N ARG A 41 8.79 7.33 4.82
CA ARG A 41 8.47 6.80 6.15
C ARG A 41 7.82 7.85 7.03
N ALA A 42 8.37 9.07 7.06
CA ALA A 42 7.79 10.16 7.83
C ALA A 42 6.40 10.54 7.28
N GLU A 43 6.26 10.66 5.96
CA GLU A 43 4.99 10.92 5.27
C GLU A 43 3.93 9.84 5.59
N MET A 44 4.35 8.57 5.63
CA MET A 44 3.53 7.44 6.02
C MET A 44 3.07 7.57 7.47
N VAL A 45 3.98 7.80 8.41
CA VAL A 45 3.63 7.94 9.84
C VAL A 45 2.72 9.15 10.09
N GLU A 46 2.94 10.24 9.37
CA GLU A 46 2.15 11.46 9.46
C GLU A 46 0.75 11.28 8.86
N LYS A 47 0.62 10.58 7.73
CA LYS A 47 -0.67 10.25 7.11
C LYS A 47 -1.44 9.16 7.86
N SER A 48 -0.73 8.16 8.38
CA SER A 48 -1.31 7.02 9.08
C SER A 48 -1.64 7.28 10.53
N GLY A 49 -0.97 8.23 11.16
CA GLY A 49 -0.95 8.35 12.62
C GLY A 49 -0.36 7.14 13.35
N GLN A 50 0.19 6.17 12.59
CA GLN A 50 0.70 4.89 13.10
C GLN A 50 1.95 4.48 12.32
N LEU A 51 2.91 3.84 13.00
CA LEU A 51 4.12 3.26 12.39
C LEU A 51 3.83 1.98 11.57
N GLY A 52 2.60 1.80 11.11
CA GLY A 52 2.13 0.59 10.44
C GLY A 52 2.27 0.66 8.93
N VAL A 53 3.24 -0.08 8.39
CA VAL A 53 3.29 -0.47 6.98
C VAL A 53 2.38 -1.67 6.74
N PRO A 54 1.86 -1.89 5.52
CA PRO A 54 1.92 -1.09 4.29
C PRO A 54 0.91 0.07 4.25
N VAL A 55 1.12 1.04 3.36
CA VAL A 55 0.14 2.10 3.04
C VAL A 55 -0.18 2.01 1.55
N ILE A 56 -1.44 2.11 1.15
CA ILE A 56 -1.86 2.04 -0.26
C ILE A 56 -2.67 3.28 -0.59
N ASP A 57 -2.25 4.03 -1.59
CA ASP A 57 -3.05 5.06 -2.24
C ASP A 57 -3.79 4.48 -3.44
N VAL A 58 -5.10 4.68 -3.51
CA VAL A 58 -5.95 4.25 -4.62
C VAL A 58 -6.63 5.47 -5.23
N GLY A 59 -5.89 6.22 -6.04
CA GLY A 59 -6.40 7.40 -6.74
C GLY A 59 -6.80 8.54 -5.80
N GLY A 60 -6.07 8.70 -4.69
CA GLY A 60 -6.32 9.68 -3.65
C GLY A 60 -6.95 9.11 -2.37
N ASP A 61 -7.42 7.86 -2.39
CA ASP A 61 -7.84 7.15 -1.18
C ASP A 61 -6.62 6.50 -0.50
N ILE A 62 -6.18 7.06 0.61
CA ILE A 62 -5.03 6.56 1.37
C ILE A 62 -5.50 5.54 2.41
N VAL A 63 -5.15 4.29 2.18
CA VAL A 63 -5.31 3.16 3.10
C VAL A 63 -4.05 2.99 3.89
N VAL A 64 -4.24 2.81 5.19
CA VAL A 64 -3.16 2.67 6.13
C VAL A 64 -3.22 1.30 6.76
N GLY A 65 -2.11 0.57 6.71
CA GLY A 65 -2.03 -0.83 7.14
C GLY A 65 -2.31 -1.82 6.00
N PHE A 66 -2.03 -3.10 6.29
CA PHE A 66 -2.43 -4.21 5.43
C PHE A 66 -3.84 -4.63 5.78
N ASP A 67 -4.81 -3.87 5.27
CA ASP A 67 -6.21 -4.26 5.36
C ASP A 67 -6.65 -4.89 4.04
N GLU A 68 -6.58 -6.22 3.97
CA GLU A 68 -7.01 -6.98 2.79
C GLU A 68 -8.48 -6.65 2.43
N ALA A 69 -9.33 -6.43 3.43
CA ALA A 69 -10.73 -6.07 3.22
C ALA A 69 -10.90 -4.68 2.58
N VAL A 70 -10.14 -3.68 3.05
CA VAL A 70 -10.18 -2.31 2.52
C VAL A 70 -9.59 -2.27 1.11
N LEU A 71 -8.48 -2.98 0.90
CA LEU A 71 -7.87 -3.17 -0.42
C LEU A 71 -8.83 -3.82 -1.41
N LYS A 72 -9.50 -4.92 -1.01
CA LYS A 72 -10.53 -5.58 -1.83
C LYS A 72 -11.62 -4.61 -2.24
N HIS A 73 -12.10 -3.82 -1.28
CA HIS A 73 -13.16 -2.85 -1.51
C HIS A 73 -12.74 -1.73 -2.48
N LEU A 74 -11.57 -1.14 -2.27
CA LEU A 74 -11.08 -0.02 -3.09
C LEU A 74 -10.66 -0.41 -4.50
N LEU A 75 -10.15 -1.64 -4.65
CA LEU A 75 -9.76 -2.20 -5.93
C LEU A 75 -10.93 -2.88 -6.65
N GLU A 76 -12.11 -2.95 -6.01
CA GLU A 76 -13.32 -3.61 -6.51
C GLU A 76 -13.07 -5.07 -6.95
N VAL A 77 -12.15 -5.75 -6.28
CA VAL A 77 -11.78 -7.14 -6.56
C VAL A 77 -12.55 -8.08 -5.65
N LYS A 78 -13.19 -9.10 -6.26
CA LYS A 78 -14.03 -10.10 -5.57
C LYS A 78 -13.23 -11.15 -4.82
#